data_AF-A0A6M2ES13-F1
#
_entry.id   AF-A0A6M2ES13-F1
#
_cell.length_a   1.000
_cell.length_b   1.000
_cell.length_c   1.000
_cell.angle_alpha   90.00
_cell.angle_beta   90.00
_cell.angle_gamma   90.00
#
_symmetry.space_group_name_H-M   'P 1'
#
loop_
_entity.id
_entity.type
_entity.pdbx_description
1 polymer ?
#
loop_
_entity_poly.entity_id
_entity_poly.type
_entity_poly.pdbx_seq_one_letter_code
_entity_poly.pdbx_strand_id
1 'polypeptide(L)'
;MFWVIGFQFLVKHLYMNDQVYVPRLDDPRSRTFESCSTDTFHINGPCTYQICYVYLYRNGYDGWKPESITISGYYTSSVTFYYNTFIPNAVWYGFNHCNAASSSA
;
A
#
# COMPACT_ATOMS: atom_id res chain seq x y z
N MET A 1 19.98 2.41 -9.29
CA MET A 1 19.28 3.61 -8.79
C MET A 1 18.02 3.76 -9.62
N PHE A 2 16.93 3.14 -9.18
CA PHE A 2 15.63 3.19 -9.82
C PHE A 2 14.91 4.42 -9.26
N TRP A 3 14.56 5.39 -10.11
CA TRP A 3 13.92 6.63 -9.69
C TRP A 3 12.40 6.41 -9.70
N VAL A 4 11.85 5.85 -8.62
CA VAL A 4 10.39 5.77 -8.43
C VAL A 4 9.88 7.18 -8.18
N ILE A 5 9.36 7.86 -9.19
CA ILE A 5 9.01 9.30 -9.12
C ILE A 5 7.68 9.56 -8.39
N GLY A 6 7.50 8.94 -7.23
CA GLY A 6 6.40 9.17 -6.31
C GLY A 6 5.57 7.91 -6.10
N PHE A 7 5.59 7.44 -4.86
CA PHE A 7 4.77 6.35 -4.41
C PHE A 7 3.79 6.84 -3.35
N GLN A 8 2.53 6.53 -3.56
CA GLN A 8 1.43 7.02 -2.76
C GLN A 8 0.52 5.85 -2.37
N PHE A 9 0.07 5.86 -1.11
CA PHE A 9 -0.84 4.85 -0.59
C PHE A 9 -2.16 5.51 -0.20
N LEU A 10 -3.24 4.77 -0.45
CA LEU A 10 -4.55 5.07 0.08
C LEU A 10 -5.08 3.84 0.79
N VAL A 11 -5.32 4.00 2.09
CA VAL A 11 -5.86 2.95 2.94
C VAL A 11 -7.29 3.31 3.32
N LYS A 12 -8.23 2.37 3.13
CA LYS A 12 -9.65 2.54 3.49
C LYS A 12 -10.11 1.48 4.48
N HIS A 13 -10.93 1.93 5.42
CA HIS A 13 -11.71 1.10 6.33
C HIS A 13 -13.07 0.75 5.71
N LEU A 14 -13.68 -0.38 6.11
CA LEU A 14 -15.01 -0.77 5.63
C LEU A 14 -16.15 0.04 6.22
N TYR A 15 -16.05 0.39 7.51
CA TYR A 15 -17.13 1.03 8.26
C TYR A 15 -16.93 2.52 8.49
N MET A 16 -15.72 3.02 8.24
CA MET A 16 -15.39 4.43 8.43
C MET A 16 -15.08 4.99 7.05
N ASN A 17 -15.78 6.05 6.68
CA ASN A 17 -15.58 6.78 5.42
C ASN A 17 -14.28 7.61 5.40
N ASP A 18 -13.39 7.36 6.36
CA ASP A 18 -12.09 7.99 6.49
C ASP A 18 -11.08 7.34 5.53
N GLN A 19 -10.38 8.19 4.79
CA GLN A 19 -9.35 7.80 3.83
C GLN A 19 -8.01 8.29 4.37
N VAL A 20 -7.07 7.37 4.60
CA VAL A 20 -5.72 7.75 5.02
C VAL A 20 -4.86 7.89 3.78
N TYR A 21 -4.46 9.13 3.50
CA TYR A 21 -3.56 9.48 2.41
C TYR A 21 -2.13 9.56 2.96
N VAL A 22 -1.24 8.72 2.42
CA VAL A 22 0.15 8.63 2.88
C VAL A 22 1.04 9.48 1.99
N PRO A 23 1.55 10.65 2.43
CA PRO A 23 2.37 11.51 1.57
C PRO A 23 3.53 10.73 0.93
N ARG A 24 4.01 11.23 -0.21
CA ARG A 24 5.07 10.61 -1.03
C ARG A 24 6.16 9.98 -0.16
N LEU A 25 6.26 8.66 -0.22
CA LEU A 25 7.22 7.88 0.59
C LEU A 25 8.62 7.76 -0.04
N ASP A 26 8.75 8.19 -1.29
CA ASP A 26 10.02 8.21 -2.01
C ASP A 26 10.77 9.52 -1.74
N ASP A 27 11.85 9.42 -0.95
CA ASP A 27 12.89 10.46 -0.85
C ASP A 27 14.15 9.97 -1.58
N PRO A 28 14.73 10.77 -2.49
CA PRO A 28 15.85 10.35 -3.33
C PRO A 28 17.13 10.02 -2.55
N ARG A 29 17.21 10.36 -1.25
CA ARG A 29 18.35 9.98 -0.37
C ARG A 29 18.11 8.67 0.38
N SER A 30 16.86 8.23 0.50
CA SER A 30 16.46 7.10 1.36
C SER A 30 16.60 5.73 0.71
N ARG A 31 16.90 5.65 -0.60
CA ARG A 31 17.00 4.38 -1.36
C ARG A 31 15.81 3.44 -1.13
N THR A 32 14.62 4.02 -1.01
CA THR A 32 13.37 3.27 -0.82
C THR A 32 12.99 2.57 -2.12
N PHE A 33 12.34 1.41 -2.02
CA PHE A 33 11.81 0.65 -3.16
C PHE A 33 12.89 0.07 -4.10
N GLU A 34 14.09 -0.21 -3.57
CA GLU A 34 15.10 -0.96 -4.32
C GLU A 34 14.68 -2.42 -4.56
N SER A 35 15.31 -3.07 -5.53
CA SER A 35 15.07 -4.48 -5.78
C SER A 35 15.51 -5.32 -4.59
N CYS A 36 14.68 -6.27 -4.17
CA CYS A 36 14.95 -7.17 -3.05
C CYS A 36 15.18 -6.46 -1.71
N SER A 37 14.63 -5.24 -1.53
CA SER A 37 14.57 -4.56 -0.24
C SER A 37 13.22 -4.77 0.45
N THR A 38 13.20 -4.51 1.75
CA THR A 38 11.97 -4.34 2.52
C THR A 38 12.04 -2.98 3.20
N ASP A 39 11.10 -2.11 2.85
CA ASP A 39 11.02 -0.75 3.36
C ASP A 39 9.82 -0.62 4.30
N THR A 40 10.08 -0.09 5.50
CA THR A 40 9.05 0.08 6.55
C THR A 40 8.80 1.55 6.79
N PHE A 41 7.53 1.96 6.72
CA PHE A 41 7.11 3.34 6.93
C PHE A 41 6.12 3.42 8.09
N HIS A 42 6.26 4.47 8.91
CA HIS A 42 5.29 4.75 9.96
C HIS A 42 4.36 5.88 9.51
N ILE A 43 3.06 5.59 9.53
CA ILE A 43 2.03 6.51 9.02
C ILE A 43 1.08 6.81 10.17
N ASN A 44 0.91 8.10 10.44
CA ASN A 44 -0.06 8.56 11.42
C ASN A 44 -1.42 8.74 10.73
N GLY A 45 -2.45 8.17 11.31
CA GLY A 45 -3.83 8.26 10.84
C GLY A 45 -4.80 7.98 11.98
N PRO A 46 -6.12 8.11 11.75
CA PRO A 46 -7.12 7.71 12.74
C PRO A 46 -6.94 6.23 13.12
N CYS A 47 -7.28 5.91 14.36
CA CYS A 47 -7.35 4.52 14.81
C CYS A 47 -8.36 3.77 13.94
N THR A 48 -7.90 2.74 13.24
CA THR A 48 -8.76 1.83 12.48
C THR A 48 -8.75 0.47 13.15
N TYR A 49 -9.74 -0.39 12.87
CA TYR A 49 -9.82 -1.76 13.42
C TYR A 49 -9.57 -2.83 12.35
N GLN A 50 -10.02 -2.59 11.12
CA GLN A 50 -9.84 -3.54 10.01
C GLN A 50 -9.42 -2.84 8.71
N ILE A 51 -8.26 -3.22 8.20
CA ILE A 51 -7.73 -2.68 6.94
C ILE A 51 -8.20 -3.55 5.79
N CYS A 52 -8.97 -2.97 4.88
CA CYS A 52 -9.66 -3.75 3.85
C CYS A 52 -9.19 -3.41 2.44
N TYR A 53 -8.74 -2.18 2.24
CA TYR A 53 -8.25 -1.72 0.97
C TYR A 53 -6.88 -1.10 1.15
N VAL A 54 -5.96 -1.48 0.28
CA VAL A 54 -4.76 -0.72 0.01
C VAL A 54 -4.72 -0.46 -1.48
N TYR A 55 -4.62 0.83 -1.82
CA TYR A 55 -4.37 1.26 -3.18
C TYR A 55 -2.99 1.87 -3.26
N LEU A 56 -2.28 1.45 -4.29
CA LEU A 56 -0.96 1.91 -4.65
C LEU A 56 -1.08 2.82 -5.84
N TYR A 57 -0.40 3.95 -5.78
CA TYR A 57 -0.26 4.83 -6.92
C TYR A 57 1.22 5.08 -7.15
N ARG A 58 1.68 4.65 -8.33
CA ARG A 58 3.04 4.88 -8.82
C ARG A 58 3.00 5.99 -9.86
N ASN A 59 3.89 6.95 -9.73
CA ASN A 59 4.20 7.89 -10.78
C ASN A 59 5.67 7.75 -11.14
N GLY A 60 6.00 7.55 -12.41
CA GLY A 60 7.40 7.50 -12.85
C GLY A 60 7.68 6.59 -14.02
N TYR A 61 8.92 6.64 -14.51
CA TYR A 61 9.37 5.78 -15.61
C TYR A 61 9.70 4.36 -15.16
N ASP A 62 10.35 4.22 -14.00
CA ASP A 62 10.79 2.92 -13.50
C ASP A 62 9.63 2.04 -13.00
N GLY A 63 9.57 0.82 -13.51
CA GLY A 63 8.62 -0.18 -13.03
C GLY A 63 8.92 -0.58 -11.57
N TRP A 64 7.88 -0.87 -10.81
CA TRP A 64 8.00 -1.43 -9.46
C TRP A 64 7.10 -2.66 -9.34
N LYS A 65 7.67 -3.76 -8.85
CA LYS A 65 6.98 -5.04 -8.62
C LYS A 65 7.20 -5.46 -7.17
N PRO A 66 6.33 -5.07 -6.24
CA PRO A 66 6.38 -5.58 -4.88
C PRO A 66 5.95 -7.05 -4.88
N GLU A 67 6.61 -7.85 -4.04
CA GLU A 67 6.11 -9.19 -3.74
C GLU A 67 4.84 -9.10 -2.89
N SER A 68 4.95 -8.44 -1.75
CA SER A 68 3.86 -8.25 -0.81
C SER A 68 3.95 -6.91 -0.08
N ILE A 69 2.82 -6.48 0.48
CA ILE A 69 2.70 -5.28 1.32
C ILE A 69 1.99 -5.70 2.59
N THR A 70 2.63 -5.48 3.73
CA THR A 70 2.04 -5.77 5.04
C THR A 70 1.71 -4.47 5.74
N ILE A 71 0.47 -4.33 6.19
CA ILE A 71 0.02 -3.20 6.97
C ILE A 71 -0.34 -3.72 8.37
N SER A 72 0.27 -3.13 9.38
CA SER A 72 0.03 -3.44 10.78
C SER A 72 -0.28 -2.15 11.54
N GLY A 73 -1.11 -2.27 12.57
CA GLY A 73 -1.52 -1.17 13.43
C GLY A 73 -1.61 -1.65 14.86
N TYR A 74 -1.59 -0.73 15.82
CA TYR A 74 -1.61 -1.07 17.24
C TYR A 74 -2.91 -1.81 17.65
N TYR A 75 -4.04 -1.42 17.06
CA TYR A 75 -5.37 -1.99 17.33
C TYR A 75 -5.90 -2.87 16.20
N THR A 76 -5.10 -3.14 15.16
CA THR A 76 -5.52 -3.92 13.98
C THR A 76 -4.66 -5.17 13.83
N SER A 77 -5.27 -6.27 13.40
CA SER A 77 -4.50 -7.41 12.91
C SER A 77 -3.66 -6.99 11.70
N SER A 78 -2.44 -7.52 11.61
CA SER A 78 -1.60 -7.34 10.42
C SER A 78 -2.28 -7.98 9.22
N VAL A 79 -2.37 -7.24 8.12
CA VAL A 79 -2.92 -7.73 6.84
C VAL A 79 -1.82 -7.67 5.78
N THR A 80 -1.63 -8.77 5.07
CA THR A 80 -0.67 -8.86 3.97
C THR A 80 -1.40 -8.97 2.64
N PHE A 81 -1.00 -8.10 1.71
CA PHE A 81 -1.51 -8.02 0.35
C PHE A 81 -0.42 -8.51 -0.61
N TYR A 82 -0.72 -9.54 -1.39
CA TYR A 82 0.22 -10.11 -2.36
C TYR A 82 -0.01 -9.50 -3.73
N TYR A 83 1.01 -8.86 -4.28
CA TYR A 83 0.93 -8.19 -5.58
C TYR A 83 1.64 -9.03 -6.65
N ASN A 84 2.92 -9.33 -6.46
CA ASN A 84 3.82 -10.03 -7.40
C ASN A 84 3.62 -9.64 -8.88
N THR A 85 3.23 -8.40 -9.13
CA THR A 85 2.91 -7.85 -10.45
C THR A 85 3.39 -6.41 -10.54
N PHE A 86 3.71 -5.96 -11.76
CA PHE A 86 4.16 -4.59 -11.97
C PHE A 86 3.01 -3.62 -11.72
N ILE A 87 3.26 -2.62 -10.87
CA ILE A 87 2.27 -1.58 -10.58
C ILE A 87 2.16 -0.63 -11.78
N PRO A 88 0.96 -0.43 -12.34
CA PRO A 88 0.75 0.44 -13.49
C PRO A 88 1.14 1.88 -13.16
N ASN A 89 1.61 2.61 -14.18
CA ASN A 89 1.93 4.03 -14.01
C ASN A 89 0.65 4.88 -13.98
N ALA A 90 0.62 5.89 -13.12
CA ALA A 90 -0.42 6.93 -13.06
C ALA A 90 -1.86 6.40 -12.87
N VAL A 91 -2.01 5.22 -12.26
CA VAL A 91 -3.31 4.60 -11.95
C VAL A 91 -3.27 4.02 -10.54
N TRP A 92 -4.38 4.16 -9.82
CA TRP A 92 -4.57 3.51 -8.52
C TRP A 92 -4.79 2.00 -8.71
N TYR A 93 -3.89 1.19 -8.14
CA TYR A 93 -3.94 -0.27 -8.24
C TYR A 93 -3.98 -0.89 -6.83
N GLY A 94 -4.97 -1.73 -6.56
CA GLY A 94 -5.22 -2.22 -5.21
C GLY A 94 -6.18 -3.39 -5.15
N PHE A 95 -6.28 -3.98 -3.96
CA PHE A 95 -7.14 -5.13 -3.69
C PHE A 95 -8.09 -4.84 -2.53
N ASN A 96 -9.26 -5.49 -2.56
CA ASN A 96 -10.21 -5.52 -1.45
C ASN A 96 -10.15 -6.91 -0.80
N HIS A 97 -9.56 -7.01 0.38
CA HIS A 97 -9.43 -8.28 1.10
C HIS A 97 -10.61 -8.59 2.03
N CYS A 98 -11.45 -7.62 2.36
CA CYS A 98 -12.57 -7.86 3.27
C CYS A 98 -13.84 -8.36 2.55
N ASN A 99 -13.85 -8.37 1.22
CA ASN A 99 -14.92 -9.02 0.43
C ASN A 99 -14.78 -10.55 0.39
N ALA A 100 -13.69 -11.13 0.91
CA ALA A 100 -13.53 -12.58 1.03
C ALA A 100 -14.40 -13.22 2.13
N ALA A 101 -15.14 -12.42 2.91
CA ALA A 101 -16.18 -12.89 3.82
C ALA A 101 -17.58 -12.95 3.18
N SER A 102 -17.69 -12.92 1.84
CA SER A 102 -18.97 -13.02 1.13
C SER A 102 -18.88 -13.89 -0.12
N SER A 103 -18.39 -15.12 0.03
CA SER A 103 -18.73 -16.25 -0.86
C SER A 103 -18.20 -17.55 -0.27
N SER A 104 -18.83 -18.01 0.81
CA SER A 104 -18.91 -19.44 1.11
C SER A 104 -20.32 -19.87 0.69
N ALA A 105 -20.43 -20.32 -0.56
CA ALA A 105 -21.62 -21.02 -1.06
C ALA A 105 -21.55 -22.50 -0.64
#